data_AF-A0A2E9NJ51-F1
#
_entry.id   AF-A0A2E9NJ51-F1
#
_cell.length_a   1.000
_cell.length_b   1.000
_cell.length_c   1.000
_cell.angle_alpha   90.00
_cell.angle_beta   90.00
_cell.angle_gamma   90.00
#
_symmetry.space_group_name_H-M   'P 1'
#
loop_
_entity.id
_entity.type
_entity.pdbx_description
1 polymer ?
#
loop_
_entity_poly.entity_id
_entity_poly.type
_entity_poly.pdbx_seq_one_letter_code
_entity_poly.pdbx_strand_id
1 'polypeptide(L)'
;METKLGRSAYCVMVGVAATSAIALVAVFDPMTNPMFPPCLLRSVTGWLCPGCGSTRALHALVHGDFGTALRLNPLAVAALPLVITEMLPGGTRFRAAMTLHVRFGYVYALGAAIVLFGILRNVPLLAPVLV
;
A
#
# COMPACT_ATOMS: atom_id res chain seq x y z
N MET A 1 0.21 -28.91 14.55
CA MET A 1 1.59 -28.46 14.26
C MET A 1 1.77 -28.03 12.79
N GLU A 2 0.97 -28.52 11.85
CA GLU A 2 1.06 -28.23 10.41
C GLU A 2 0.79 -26.76 10.01
N THR A 3 0.02 -26.03 10.83
CA THR A 3 -0.28 -24.61 10.57
C THR A 3 0.92 -23.66 10.76
N LYS A 4 1.91 -24.04 11.57
CA LYS A 4 3.11 -23.22 11.79
C LYS A 4 4.06 -23.26 10.59
N LEU A 5 4.17 -24.42 9.93
CA LEU A 5 5.07 -24.62 8.79
C LEU A 5 4.57 -23.85 7.55
N GLY A 6 3.27 -23.94 7.24
CA GLY A 6 2.66 -23.14 6.16
C GLY A 6 2.67 -21.63 6.44
N ARG A 7 2.55 -21.22 7.70
CA ARG A 7 2.62 -19.80 8.09
C ARG A 7 4.03 -19.23 7.96
N SER A 8 5.05 -20.00 8.31
CA SER A 8 6.45 -19.62 8.12
C SER A 8 6.79 -19.48 6.64
N ALA A 9 6.40 -20.45 5.82
CA ALA A 9 6.58 -20.40 4.37
C ALA A 9 5.87 -19.20 3.73
N TYR A 10 4.65 -18.88 4.16
CA TYR A 10 3.93 -17.69 3.69
C TYR A 10 4.63 -16.38 4.06
N CYS A 11 5.05 -16.20 5.32
CA CYS A 11 5.79 -15.01 5.74
C CYS A 11 7.10 -14.85 4.96
N VAL A 12 7.80 -15.95 4.69
CA VAL A 12 9.03 -15.96 3.88
C VAL A 12 8.73 -15.57 2.43
N MET A 13 7.70 -16.16 1.80
CA MET A 13 7.34 -15.81 0.41
C MET A 13 6.91 -14.35 0.27
N VAL A 14 6.04 -13.86 1.15
CA VAL A 14 5.60 -12.45 1.13
C VAL A 14 6.78 -11.53 1.46
N GLY A 15 7.64 -11.91 2.41
CA GLY A 15 8.86 -11.19 2.75
C GLY A 15 9.79 -11.04 1.55
N VAL A 16 10.07 -12.15 0.83
CA VAL A 16 10.90 -12.16 -0.38
C VAL A 16 10.27 -11.34 -1.50
N ALA A 17 8.95 -11.45 -1.70
CA ALA A 17 8.24 -10.66 -2.71
C ALA A 17 8.27 -9.15 -2.38
N ALA A 18 8.11 -8.79 -1.10
CA ALA A 18 8.17 -7.41 -0.66
C ALA A 18 9.59 -6.83 -0.78
N THR A 19 10.61 -7.56 -0.34
CA THR A 19 12.01 -7.08 -0.43
C THR A 19 12.48 -6.99 -1.87
N SER A 20 12.10 -7.92 -2.75
CA SER A 20 12.41 -7.84 -4.18
C SER A 20 11.69 -6.69 -4.85
N ALA A 21 10.41 -6.45 -4.55
CA ALA A 21 9.69 -5.28 -5.05
C ALA A 21 10.29 -3.96 -4.56
N ILE A 22 10.68 -3.89 -3.28
CA ILE A 22 11.37 -2.73 -2.70
C ILE A 22 12.72 -2.52 -3.39
N ALA A 23 13.52 -3.57 -3.60
CA ALA A 23 14.81 -3.49 -4.26
C ALA A 23 14.68 -3.03 -5.73
N LEU A 24 13.69 -3.54 -6.46
CA LEU A 24 13.39 -3.10 -7.82
C LEU A 24 13.05 -1.63 -7.87
N VAL A 25 12.15 -1.18 -6.99
CA VAL A 25 11.77 0.24 -6.93
C VAL A 25 12.95 1.10 -6.46
N ALA A 26 13.78 0.62 -5.53
CA ALA A 26 14.97 1.34 -5.05
C ALA A 26 16.01 1.60 -6.15
N VAL A 27 16.18 0.63 -7.06
CA VAL A 27 17.21 0.68 -8.11
C VAL A 27 16.69 1.36 -9.37
N PHE A 28 15.42 1.13 -9.73
CA PHE A 28 14.82 1.69 -10.93
C PHE A 28 13.86 2.80 -10.58
N ASP A 29 14.23 4.03 -10.94
CA ASP A 29 13.37 5.20 -10.74
C ASP A 29 12.05 5.03 -11.52
N PRO A 30 10.90 4.92 -10.83
CA PRO A 30 9.60 4.74 -11.45
C PRO A 30 9.07 6.00 -12.17
N MET A 31 9.75 7.13 -12.05
CA MET A 31 9.42 8.36 -12.78
C MET A 31 10.01 8.39 -14.19
N THR A 32 11.12 7.69 -14.41
CA THR A 32 11.91 7.77 -15.66
C THR A 32 11.99 6.44 -16.40
N ASN A 33 11.80 5.31 -15.71
CA ASN A 33 11.87 3.99 -16.33
C ASN A 33 10.55 3.57 -16.99
N PRO A 34 10.54 3.22 -18.30
CA PRO A 34 9.36 2.69 -18.99
C PRO A 34 8.82 1.37 -18.42
N MET A 35 9.66 0.68 -17.64
CA MET A 35 9.29 -0.56 -16.94
C MET A 35 8.15 -0.38 -15.94
N PHE A 36 7.91 0.86 -15.46
CA PHE A 36 6.79 1.19 -14.59
C PHE A 36 5.68 1.84 -15.40
N PRO A 37 4.67 1.08 -15.86
CA PRO A 37 3.61 1.64 -16.67
C PRO A 37 2.81 2.67 -15.88
N PRO A 38 2.30 3.73 -16.55
CA PRO A 38 1.37 4.65 -15.94
C PRO A 38 0.09 3.91 -15.51
N CYS A 39 -0.62 4.44 -14.52
CA CYS A 39 -1.88 3.84 -14.08
C CYS A 39 -2.90 3.87 -15.23
N LEU A 40 -3.25 2.68 -15.73
CA LEU A 40 -4.21 2.51 -16.83
C LEU A 40 -5.56 3.17 -16.55
N LEU A 41 -6.03 3.12 -15.30
CA LEU A 41 -7.30 3.76 -14.92
C LEU A 41 -7.23 5.28 -15.15
N ARG A 42 -6.13 5.91 -14.72
CA ARG A 42 -5.93 7.35 -14.91
C ARG A 42 -5.75 7.71 -16.38
N SER A 43 -5.05 6.87 -17.16
CA SER A 43 -4.85 7.15 -18.59
C SER A 43 -6.13 7.00 -19.41
N VAL A 44 -7.01 6.06 -19.04
CA VAL A 44 -8.27 5.78 -19.76
C VAL A 44 -9.41 6.68 -19.29
N THR A 45 -9.55 6.89 -17.99
CA THR A 45 -10.71 7.60 -17.41
C THR A 45 -10.38 9.02 -16.94
N GLY A 46 -9.11 9.32 -16.68
CA GLY A 46 -8.69 10.54 -15.98
C GLY A 46 -8.76 10.46 -14.45
N TRP A 47 -9.36 9.41 -13.89
CA TRP A 47 -9.58 9.27 -12.44
C TRP A 47 -8.39 8.64 -11.73
N LEU A 48 -8.09 9.17 -10.54
CA LEU A 48 -7.09 8.63 -9.63
C LEU A 48 -7.70 7.50 -8.78
N CYS A 49 -7.15 6.29 -8.89
CA CYS A 49 -7.50 5.20 -7.99
C CYS A 49 -6.78 5.37 -6.63
N PRO A 50 -7.24 4.71 -5.55
CA PRO A 50 -6.58 4.78 -4.22
C PRO A 50 -5.12 4.29 -4.26
N GLY A 51 -4.76 3.43 -5.21
CA GLY A 51 -3.39 2.94 -5.42
C GLY A 51 -2.51 3.83 -6.29
N CYS A 52 -3.03 4.90 -6.91
CA CYS A 52 -2.22 5.76 -7.79
C CYS A 52 -1.04 6.37 -7.02
N GLY A 53 0.16 6.25 -7.58
CA GLY A 53 1.38 6.82 -6.98
C GLY A 53 1.99 5.99 -5.85
N SER A 54 1.49 4.80 -5.52
CA SER A 54 2.03 3.95 -4.46
C SER A 54 3.48 3.52 -4.71
N THR A 55 3.83 3.13 -5.95
CA THR A 55 5.20 2.76 -6.35
C THR A 55 6.17 3.94 -6.21
N ARG A 56 5.73 5.14 -6.59
CA ARG A 56 6.51 6.38 -6.45
C ARG A 56 6.65 6.82 -5.00
N ALA A 57 5.60 6.64 -4.20
CA ALA A 57 5.64 6.89 -2.77
C ALA A 57 6.61 5.93 -2.08
N LEU A 58 6.60 4.64 -2.44
CA LEU A 58 7.56 3.64 -1.97
C LEU A 58 8.99 4.02 -2.36
N HIS A 59 9.23 4.48 -3.60
CA HIS A 59 10.53 4.97 -4.02
C HIS A 59 11.04 6.13 -3.15
N ALA A 60 10.17 7.12 -2.91
CA ALA A 60 10.49 8.24 -2.04
C ALA A 60 10.79 7.80 -0.59
N LEU A 61 10.01 6.86 -0.04
CA LEU A 61 10.26 6.29 1.29
C LEU A 61 11.61 5.58 1.38
N VAL A 62 11.98 4.79 0.37
CA VAL A 62 13.27 4.09 0.32
C VAL A 62 14.44 5.09 0.32
N HIS A 63 14.26 6.25 -0.31
CA HIS A 63 15.25 7.32 -0.33
C HIS A 63 15.15 8.28 0.88
N GLY A 64 14.27 8.01 1.84
CA GLY A 64 14.10 8.81 3.05
C GLY A 64 13.24 10.07 2.89
N ASP A 65 12.61 10.29 1.74
CA ASP A 65 11.74 11.44 1.49
C ASP A 65 10.29 11.14 1.87
N PHE A 66 10.01 11.22 3.18
CA PHE A 66 8.67 11.04 3.74
C PHE A 66 7.68 12.13 3.28
N GLY A 67 8.15 13.35 3.05
CA GLY A 67 7.31 14.46 2.62
C GLY A 67 6.73 14.19 1.23
N THR A 68 7.60 13.82 0.29
CA THR A 68 7.21 13.44 -1.06
C THR A 68 6.37 12.17 -1.05
N ALA A 69 6.69 11.17 -0.23
CA ALA A 69 5.90 9.95 -0.11
C ALA A 69 4.45 10.22 0.33
N LEU A 70 4.26 11.09 1.32
CA LEU A 70 2.93 11.47 1.82
C LEU A 70 2.13 12.25 0.77
N ARG A 71 2.78 13.12 -0.01
CA ARG A 71 2.11 13.83 -1.11
C ARG A 71 1.72 12.85 -2.23
N LEU A 72 2.58 11.89 -2.54
CA LEU A 72 2.36 10.92 -3.61
C LEU A 72 1.29 9.88 -3.28
N ASN A 73 1.26 9.34 -2.06
CA ASN A 73 0.19 8.45 -1.61
C ASN A 73 0.16 8.32 -0.07
N PRO A 74 -0.64 9.15 0.64
CA PRO A 74 -0.75 9.08 2.09
C PRO A 74 -1.32 7.75 2.58
N LEU A 75 -2.24 7.15 1.81
CA LEU A 75 -2.83 5.85 2.14
C LEU A 75 -1.78 4.73 2.12
N ALA A 76 -0.89 4.74 1.12
CA ALA A 76 0.20 3.78 1.05
C ALA A 76 1.17 3.92 2.23
N VAL A 77 1.53 5.16 2.60
CA VAL A 77 2.39 5.43 3.76
C VAL A 77 1.71 4.97 5.06
N ALA A 78 0.41 5.23 5.23
CA ALA A 78 -0.35 4.81 6.41
C ALA A 78 -0.51 3.28 6.50
N ALA A 79 -0.52 2.58 5.37
CA ALA A 79 -0.63 1.13 5.32
C ALA A 79 0.69 0.41 5.65
N LEU A 80 1.86 1.04 5.44
CA LEU A 80 3.17 0.43 5.69
C LEU A 80 3.32 -0.16 7.11
N PRO A 81 3.02 0.58 8.20
CA PRO A 81 3.14 0.04 9.57
C PRO A 81 2.29 -1.20 9.80
N LEU A 82 1.09 -1.25 9.21
CA LEU A 82 0.20 -2.41 9.32
C LEU A 82 0.84 -3.63 8.64
N VAL A 83 1.39 -3.46 7.45
CA VAL A 83 2.09 -4.54 6.72
C VAL A 83 3.33 -5.01 7.48
N ILE A 84 4.15 -4.08 7.99
CA ILE A 84 5.38 -4.39 8.73
C ILE A 84 5.06 -5.19 10.01
N THR A 85 4.06 -4.73 10.79
CA THR A 85 3.68 -5.41 12.04
C THR A 85 3.19 -6.84 11.82
N GLU A 86 2.52 -7.13 10.70
CA GLU A 86 2.10 -8.49 10.35
C GLU A 86 3.24 -9.38 9.84
N MET A 87 4.34 -8.79 9.34
CA MET A 87 5.54 -9.54 8.94
C MET A 87 6.44 -9.96 10.11
N LEU A 88 6.37 -9.25 11.25
CA LEU A 88 7.19 -9.55 12.42
C LEU A 88 6.76 -10.86 13.11
N PRO A 89 7.68 -11.63 13.71
CA PRO A 89 7.34 -12.80 14.52
C PRO A 89 6.50 -12.38 15.74
N GLY A 90 5.17 -12.55 15.66
CA GLY A 90 4.22 -12.04 16.66
C GLY A 90 3.13 -11.14 16.08
N GLY A 91 3.26 -10.75 14.81
CA GLY A 91 2.25 -10.13 13.95
C GLY A 91 1.01 -10.99 13.87
N THR A 92 0.15 -10.82 14.85
CA THR A 92 -1.16 -11.45 14.95
C THR A 92 -2.22 -10.41 15.26
N ARG A 93 -1.87 -9.12 15.30
CA ARG A 93 -2.79 -8.06 15.78
C ARG A 93 -3.88 -7.78 14.75
N PHE A 94 -3.54 -7.75 13.47
CA PHE A 94 -4.52 -7.63 12.38
C PHE A 94 -5.37 -8.90 12.28
N ARG A 95 -4.75 -10.08 12.38
CA ARG A 95 -5.48 -11.37 12.35
C ARG A 95 -6.33 -11.63 13.60
N ALA A 96 -5.91 -11.17 14.76
CA ALA A 96 -6.66 -11.27 16.03
C ALA A 96 -7.80 -10.24 16.08
N ALA A 97 -7.60 -9.05 15.50
CA ALA A 97 -8.67 -8.11 15.20
C ALA A 97 -9.69 -8.67 14.18
N MET A 98 -9.33 -9.73 13.45
CA MET A 98 -10.17 -10.40 12.44
C MET A 98 -11.02 -11.56 13.00
N THR A 99 -11.39 -11.50 14.29
CA THR A 99 -12.39 -12.39 14.89
C THR A 99 -13.78 -12.10 14.29
N LEU A 100 -14.59 -13.14 14.02
CA LEU A 100 -15.71 -13.13 13.03
C LEU A 100 -16.76 -12.00 13.16
N HIS A 101 -17.00 -11.45 14.35
CA HIS A 101 -17.94 -10.32 14.57
C HIS A 101 -17.31 -8.95 14.27
N VAL A 102 -16.01 -8.79 14.53
CA VAL A 102 -15.25 -7.57 14.21
C VAL A 102 -14.84 -7.55 12.72
N ARG A 103 -14.81 -8.74 12.11
CA ARG A 103 -14.44 -9.01 10.71
C ARG A 103 -15.28 -8.23 9.69
N PHE A 104 -16.59 -8.14 9.84
CA PHE A 104 -17.42 -7.41 8.88
C PHE A 104 -17.24 -5.89 9.05
N GLY A 105 -17.39 -5.38 10.28
CA GLY A 105 -17.25 -3.95 10.55
C GLY A 105 -15.89 -3.39 10.13
N TYR A 106 -14.80 -4.11 10.44
CA TYR A 106 -13.45 -3.68 10.06
C TYR A 106 -13.20 -3.74 8.55
N VAL A 107 -13.64 -4.80 7.86
CA VAL A 107 -13.51 -4.91 6.40
C VAL A 107 -14.34 -3.84 5.69
N TYR A 108 -15.56 -3.58 6.15
CA TYR A 108 -16.38 -2.49 5.62
C TYR A 108 -15.79 -1.12 5.93
N ALA A 109 -15.23 -0.89 7.12
CA ALA A 109 -14.57 0.35 7.48
C ALA A 109 -13.32 0.60 6.63
N LEU A 110 -12.48 -0.42 6.43
CA LEU A 110 -11.28 -0.33 5.59
C LEU A 110 -11.66 -0.09 4.12
N GLY A 111 -12.66 -0.83 3.63
CA GLY A 111 -13.22 -0.64 2.28
C GLY A 111 -13.80 0.77 2.09
N ALA A 112 -14.57 1.25 3.06
CA ALA A 112 -15.13 2.60 3.05
C ALA A 112 -14.01 3.65 3.08
N ALA A 113 -12.95 3.46 3.89
CA ALA A 113 -11.81 4.36 3.92
C ALA A 113 -11.07 4.40 2.57
N ILE A 114 -10.86 3.25 1.92
CA ILE A 114 -10.24 3.16 0.59
C ILE A 114 -11.09 3.86 -0.47
N VAL A 115 -12.41 3.64 -0.46
CA VAL A 115 -13.35 4.27 -1.39
C VAL A 115 -13.43 5.78 -1.14
N LEU A 116 -13.58 6.19 0.12
CA LEU A 116 -13.63 7.60 0.50
C LEU A 116 -12.33 8.32 0.12
N PHE A 117 -11.17 7.71 0.35
CA PHE A 117 -9.89 8.24 -0.09
C PHE A 117 -9.81 8.36 -1.62
N GLY A 118 -10.28 7.35 -2.35
CA GLY A 118 -10.42 7.40 -3.80
C GLY A 118 -11.29 8.57 -4.25
N ILE A 119 -12.44 8.78 -3.63
CA ILE A 119 -13.33 9.91 -3.92
C ILE A 119 -12.63 11.23 -3.62
N LEU A 120 -12.11 11.41 -2.40
CA LEU A 120 -11.44 12.63 -1.93
C LEU A 120 -10.28 13.06 -2.84
N ARG A 121 -9.55 12.09 -3.42
CA ARG A 121 -8.47 12.33 -4.37
C ARG A 121 -8.92 12.90 -5.71
N ASN A 122 -10.16 12.66 -6.08
CA ASN A 122 -10.75 13.18 -7.31
C ASN A 122 -11.57 14.47 -7.06
N VAL A 123 -11.62 14.97 -5.81
CA VAL A 123 -12.30 16.23 -5.49
C VAL A 123 -11.37 17.41 -5.83
N PRO A 124 -11.78 18.34 -6.72
CA PRO A 124 -10.94 19.47 -7.16
C PRO A 124 -10.47 20.39 -6.03
N LEU A 125 -11.26 20.51 -4.95
CA LEU A 125 -10.93 21.32 -3.77
C LEU A 125 -9.73 20.75 -2.97
N LEU A 126 -9.41 19.45 -3.11
CA LEU A 126 -8.25 18.80 -2.47
C LEU A 126 -7.12 18.49 -3.47
N ALA A 127 -7.28 18.89 -4.74
CA ALA A 127 -6.27 18.70 -5.78
C ALA A 127 -4.84 19.15 -5.40
N PRO A 128 -4.59 20.30 -4.74
CA PRO A 128 -3.23 20.72 -4.42
C PRO A 128 -2.49 19.83 -3.39
N VAL A 129 -3.22 18.96 -2.67
CA VAL A 129 -2.67 18.11 -1.60
C VAL A 129 -2.69 16.62 -1.98
N LEU A 130 -3.63 16.19 -2.83
CA LEU A 130 -3.92 14.77 -3.06
C LEU A 130 -3.74 14.28 -4.52
N VAL A 131 -3.47 15.14 -5.50
CA VAL A 131 -3.32 14.80 -6.94
C VAL A 131 -1.87 14.62 -7.36
#